data_AF-A0A1D1W688-F1
#
_entry.id   AF-A0A1D1W688-F1
#
_cell.length_a   1.000
_cell.length_b   1.000
_cell.length_c   1.000
_cell.angle_alpha   90.00
_cell.angle_beta   90.00
_cell.angle_gamma   90.00
#
_symmetry.space_group_name_H-M   'P 1'
#
loop_
_entity.id
_entity.type
_entity.pdbx_description
1 polymer ?
#
loop_
_entity_poly.entity_id
_entity_poly.type
_entity_poly.pdbx_seq_one_letter_code
_entity_poly.pdbx_strand_id
1 'polypeptide(L)'
;MTLSSDTNMGEQPLLSVKAHVYHIDPKSKKSWIPATTQAVPVSFFFDSPRHLYRVISVEGTKAVINSIVTPNMTVTKTSQKFLQWSDSRVNMVYGLGFSREDDLNDFQEKFAHVKSLSQGASSDREDDASSEVGHESQQSHRSLNASVTGLVSTSSNEPGLPPNPNLVSQRSVSPGQSSVSSSNSPRPTQSITSQSQAVTPVIALHGNTTQMSESQLQVENGRLREALARSCAHADKWRNQIKMLEEEKQKLLRALEESHSNLDRWKAEYAQNNRIISDNERNGSGDHAADPHSEMERLQTLLQNLEKRNRAKESEVENLTARLEEMRTKESSVNHSTMEKLQTTESDNRALKLAISDMQEKLSRQVAINENTKAELRQLKSNLTRQVADLKKTDDKLGELLTNPST
;
A
#
# COMPACT_ATOMS: atom_id res chain seq x y z
N MET A 1 -49.26 0.18 -15.15
CA MET A 1 -48.50 0.05 -13.88
C MET A 1 -47.06 0.44 -14.18
N THR A 2 -46.77 1.72 -13.98
CA THR A 2 -45.50 2.38 -14.26
C THR A 2 -44.53 2.09 -13.11
N LEU A 3 -43.41 1.42 -13.41
CA LEU A 3 -42.32 1.21 -12.47
C LEU A 3 -41.65 2.56 -12.20
N SER A 4 -41.83 3.03 -10.97
CA SER A 4 -41.28 4.27 -10.43
C SER A 4 -39.76 4.28 -10.51
N SER A 5 -39.25 5.27 -11.21
CA SER A 5 -37.87 5.70 -11.26
C SER A 5 -37.46 6.33 -9.93
N ASP A 6 -37.22 5.51 -8.91
CA ASP A 6 -36.62 5.95 -7.65
C ASP A 6 -35.09 6.04 -7.81
N THR A 7 -34.67 7.00 -8.62
CA THR A 7 -33.33 7.58 -8.55
C THR A 7 -33.36 8.51 -7.36
N ASN A 8 -32.95 8.03 -6.18
CA ASN A 8 -32.81 8.82 -4.97
C ASN A 8 -31.70 9.89 -5.16
N MET A 9 -32.07 10.99 -5.82
CA MET A 9 -31.24 12.17 -6.10
C MET A 9 -31.06 13.02 -4.83
N GLY A 10 -30.48 12.42 -3.78
CA GLY A 10 -30.28 13.11 -2.50
C GLY A 10 -29.06 12.67 -1.69
N GLU A 11 -28.47 11.51 -1.99
CA GLU A 11 -27.28 11.03 -1.26
C GLU A 11 -26.01 11.46 -2.00
N GLN A 12 -25.20 12.30 -1.37
CA GLN A 12 -23.92 12.73 -1.93
C GLN A 12 -22.89 11.58 -1.81
N PRO A 13 -22.14 11.27 -2.89
CA PRO A 13 -21.14 10.22 -2.83
C PRO A 13 -19.98 10.58 -1.89
N LEU A 14 -19.54 9.62 -1.08
CA LEU A 14 -18.42 9.78 -0.14
C LEU A 14 -17.04 9.81 -0.84
N LEU A 15 -16.98 9.22 -2.03
CA LEU A 15 -15.86 9.23 -2.97
C LEU A 15 -16.44 8.86 -4.33
N SER A 16 -15.94 9.45 -5.41
CA SER A 16 -16.28 9.07 -6.77
C SER A 16 -15.04 9.07 -7.66
N VAL A 17 -14.76 7.94 -8.30
CA VAL A 17 -13.62 7.74 -9.21
C VAL A 17 -14.08 7.20 -10.56
N LYS A 18 -13.33 7.44 -11.64
CA LYS A 18 -13.66 6.89 -12.97
C LYS A 18 -12.90 5.59 -13.24
N ALA A 19 -13.63 4.54 -13.61
CA ALA A 19 -13.04 3.25 -13.95
C ALA A 19 -13.86 2.51 -15.02
N HIS A 20 -13.21 1.58 -15.73
CA HIS A 20 -13.91 0.57 -16.54
C HIS A 20 -14.32 -0.58 -15.62
N VAL A 21 -15.58 -1.01 -15.71
CA VAL A 21 -16.12 -2.07 -14.86
C VAL A 21 -16.10 -3.40 -15.62
N TYR A 22 -15.69 -4.46 -14.92
CA TYR A 22 -15.68 -5.83 -15.41
C TYR A 22 -16.37 -6.75 -14.42
N HIS A 23 -16.97 -7.83 -14.93
CA HIS A 23 -17.47 -8.94 -14.12
C HIS A 23 -16.73 -10.22 -14.49
N ILE A 24 -16.64 -11.15 -13.55
CA ILE A 24 -16.28 -12.52 -13.92
C ILE A 24 -17.49 -13.19 -14.57
N ASP A 25 -17.27 -13.85 -15.71
CA ASP A 25 -18.30 -14.64 -16.38
C ASP A 25 -18.87 -15.70 -15.40
N PRO A 26 -20.19 -15.68 -15.13
CA PRO A 26 -20.80 -16.60 -14.18
C PRO A 26 -20.68 -18.07 -14.60
N LYS A 27 -20.52 -18.36 -15.90
CA LYS A 27 -20.36 -19.73 -16.42
C LYS A 27 -18.94 -20.23 -16.29
N SER A 28 -17.96 -19.48 -16.78
CA SER A 28 -16.55 -19.92 -16.80
C SER A 28 -15.86 -19.75 -15.45
N LYS A 29 -16.34 -18.81 -14.61
CA LYS A 29 -15.71 -18.36 -13.34
C LYS A 29 -14.23 -17.95 -13.48
N LYS A 30 -13.73 -17.76 -14.71
CA LYS A 30 -12.31 -17.54 -15.01
C LYS A 30 -12.05 -16.39 -15.98
N SER A 31 -13.03 -16.01 -16.80
CA SER A 31 -12.88 -14.91 -17.77
C SER A 31 -13.52 -13.62 -17.25
N TRP A 32 -12.85 -12.50 -17.52
CA TRP A 32 -13.39 -11.16 -17.32
C TRP A 32 -14.23 -10.75 -18.54
N ILE A 33 -15.45 -10.28 -18.29
CA ILE A 33 -16.32 -9.68 -19.29
C ILE A 33 -16.47 -8.18 -18.99
N PRO A 34 -16.32 -7.29 -20.00
CA PRO A 34 -16.54 -5.88 -19.80
C PRO A 34 -18.01 -5.64 -19.46
N ALA A 35 -18.26 -4.97 -18.33
CA ALA A 35 -19.60 -4.56 -17.91
C ALA A 35 -19.94 -3.15 -18.43
N THR A 36 -18.93 -2.34 -18.74
CA THR A 36 -19.09 -0.99 -19.31
C THR A 36 -18.31 -0.82 -20.61
N THR A 37 -18.81 0.04 -21.49
CA THR A 37 -18.16 0.38 -22.77
C THR A 37 -17.10 1.47 -22.64
N GLN A 38 -17.28 2.36 -21.66
CA GLN A 38 -16.38 3.45 -21.33
C GLN A 38 -16.12 3.51 -19.82
N ALA A 39 -15.18 4.38 -19.41
CA ALA A 39 -14.94 4.65 -17.99
C ALA A 39 -16.14 5.39 -17.39
N VAL A 40 -16.75 4.81 -16.37
CA VAL A 40 -17.91 5.36 -15.66
C VAL A 40 -17.55 5.76 -14.23
N PRO A 41 -18.30 6.69 -13.61
CA PRO A 41 -18.17 6.96 -12.19
C PRO A 41 -18.51 5.73 -11.35
N VAL A 42 -17.64 5.39 -10.41
CA VAL A 42 -17.85 4.37 -9.38
C VAL A 42 -17.72 5.07 -8.04
N SER A 43 -18.76 5.01 -7.22
CA SER A 43 -18.86 5.84 -6.03
C SER A 43 -19.32 5.06 -4.81
N PHE A 44 -18.87 5.50 -3.64
CA PHE A 44 -19.36 5.00 -2.35
C PHE A 44 -20.53 5.84 -1.87
N PHE A 45 -21.58 5.20 -1.39
CA PHE A 45 -22.76 5.82 -0.80
C PHE A 45 -23.02 5.25 0.59
N PHE A 46 -23.53 6.09 1.49
CA PHE A 46 -24.07 5.66 2.78
C PHE A 46 -25.59 5.71 2.69
N ASP A 47 -26.18 4.54 2.76
CA ASP A 47 -27.61 4.30 2.66
C ASP A 47 -28.22 4.52 4.04
N SER A 48 -28.67 5.75 4.30
CA SER A 48 -29.09 6.17 5.64
C SER A 48 -30.25 5.32 6.19
N PRO A 49 -31.30 5.00 5.42
CA PRO A 49 -32.41 4.17 5.92
C PRO A 49 -31.99 2.73 6.27
N ARG A 50 -30.99 2.19 5.59
CA ARG A 50 -30.51 0.81 5.83
C ARG A 50 -29.27 0.76 6.71
N HIS A 51 -28.74 1.92 7.13
CA HIS A 51 -27.48 2.07 7.87
C HIS A 51 -26.38 1.15 7.32
N LEU A 52 -26.12 1.23 6.02
CA LEU A 52 -25.10 0.41 5.35
C LEU A 52 -24.40 1.20 4.25
N TYR A 53 -23.21 0.74 3.87
CA TYR A 53 -22.44 1.36 2.79
C TYR A 53 -22.53 0.55 1.50
N ARG A 54 -22.54 1.24 0.36
CA ARG A 54 -22.64 0.65 -0.97
C ARG A 54 -21.63 1.24 -1.94
N VAL A 55 -21.13 0.38 -2.82
CA VAL A 55 -20.47 0.80 -4.06
C VAL A 55 -21.51 0.77 -5.17
N ILE A 56 -21.72 1.91 -5.83
CA ILE A 56 -22.69 2.06 -6.91
C ILE A 56 -22.00 2.62 -8.14
N SER A 57 -22.35 2.06 -9.29
CA SER A 57 -21.98 2.60 -10.60
C SER A 57 -23.09 2.33 -11.62
N VAL A 58 -23.35 3.32 -12.48
CA VAL A 58 -24.43 3.31 -13.46
C VAL A 58 -23.86 3.70 -14.82
N GLU A 59 -24.23 2.96 -15.87
CA GLU A 59 -23.98 3.32 -17.27
C GLU A 59 -25.33 3.57 -17.95
N GLY A 60 -25.59 4.83 -18.32
CA GLY A 60 -26.91 5.26 -18.81
C GLY A 60 -27.98 5.11 -17.72
N THR A 61 -28.98 4.26 -17.96
CA THR A 61 -30.06 3.94 -17.00
C THR A 61 -29.83 2.60 -16.28
N LYS A 62 -28.73 1.90 -16.57
CA LYS A 62 -28.47 0.55 -16.06
C LYS A 62 -27.43 0.60 -14.93
N ALA A 63 -27.80 0.08 -13.76
CA ALA A 63 -26.85 -0.16 -12.68
C ALA A 63 -25.90 -1.30 -13.10
N VAL A 64 -24.60 -1.00 -13.16
CA VAL A 64 -23.55 -1.98 -13.46
C VAL A 64 -22.87 -2.49 -12.20
N ILE A 65 -22.82 -1.67 -11.14
CA ILE A 65 -22.41 -2.08 -9.79
C ILE A 65 -23.47 -1.66 -8.80
N ASN A 66 -23.86 -2.59 -7.94
CA ASN A 66 -24.67 -2.34 -6.78
C ASN A 66 -24.28 -3.33 -5.67
N SER A 67 -23.15 -3.04 -5.02
CA SER A 67 -22.52 -3.94 -4.07
C SER A 67 -22.58 -3.35 -2.67
N ILE A 68 -23.01 -4.15 -1.69
CA ILE A 68 -23.05 -3.73 -0.28
C ILE A 68 -21.72 -4.09 0.37
N VAL A 69 -21.06 -3.11 0.99
CA VAL A 69 -19.75 -3.32 1.60
C VAL A 69 -19.93 -4.04 2.92
N THR A 70 -19.35 -5.23 3.05
CA THR A 70 -19.36 -6.01 4.30
C THR A 70 -17.97 -6.07 4.94
N PRO A 71 -17.89 -6.23 6.29
CA PRO A 71 -16.61 -6.31 6.99
C PRO A 71 -15.67 -7.42 6.49
N ASN A 72 -16.25 -8.57 6.10
CA ASN A 72 -15.52 -9.76 5.66
C ASN A 72 -15.18 -9.74 4.16
N MET A 73 -15.51 -8.67 3.44
CA MET A 73 -15.31 -8.57 2.01
C MET A 73 -13.83 -8.41 1.65
N THR A 74 -13.29 -9.27 0.80
CA THR A 74 -11.87 -9.19 0.41
C THR A 74 -11.69 -8.38 -0.86
N VAL A 75 -10.87 -7.34 -0.77
CA VAL A 75 -10.45 -6.52 -1.91
C VAL A 75 -9.02 -6.90 -2.29
N THR A 76 -8.77 -7.15 -3.57
CA THR A 76 -7.46 -7.59 -4.07
C THR A 76 -7.02 -6.71 -5.24
N LYS A 77 -5.86 -6.08 -5.10
CA LYS A 77 -5.14 -5.41 -6.20
C LYS A 77 -4.40 -6.48 -7.01
N THR A 78 -4.79 -6.72 -8.26
CA THR A 78 -4.17 -7.74 -9.12
C THR A 78 -3.22 -7.16 -10.16
N SER A 79 -3.23 -5.83 -10.36
CA SER A 79 -2.19 -5.12 -11.12
C SER A 79 -2.04 -3.68 -10.63
N GLN A 80 -1.13 -2.91 -11.25
CA GLN A 80 -0.92 -1.50 -10.93
C GLN A 80 -2.19 -0.65 -11.04
N LYS A 81 -3.12 -1.04 -11.93
CA LYS A 81 -4.34 -0.28 -12.24
C LYS A 81 -5.59 -1.15 -12.27
N PHE A 82 -5.56 -2.32 -11.63
CA PHE A 82 -6.71 -3.21 -11.56
C PHE A 82 -6.93 -3.74 -10.15
N LEU A 83 -8.17 -3.61 -9.69
CA LEU A 83 -8.63 -4.03 -8.37
C LEU A 83 -9.92 -4.82 -8.50
N GLN A 84 -10.10 -5.84 -7.66
CA GLN A 84 -11.29 -6.68 -7.67
C GLN A 84 -11.80 -6.98 -6.26
N TRP A 85 -13.06 -7.35 -6.16
CA TRP A 85 -13.67 -7.89 -4.94
C TRP A 85 -14.82 -8.85 -5.29
N SER A 86 -15.15 -9.74 -4.37
CA SER A 86 -16.33 -10.60 -4.47
C SER A 86 -17.47 -10.06 -3.61
N ASP A 87 -18.68 -10.06 -4.15
CA ASP A 87 -19.92 -9.86 -3.41
C ASP A 87 -20.70 -11.17 -3.41
N SER A 88 -20.66 -11.87 -2.26
CA SER A 88 -21.29 -13.18 -2.09
C SER A 88 -22.81 -13.11 -2.19
N ARG A 89 -23.43 -11.97 -1.88
CA ARG A 89 -24.89 -11.83 -1.85
C ARG A 89 -25.49 -11.90 -3.24
N VAL A 90 -24.78 -11.33 -4.21
CA VAL A 90 -25.18 -11.34 -5.63
C VAL A 90 -24.39 -12.37 -6.45
N ASN A 91 -23.53 -13.17 -5.79
CA ASN A 91 -22.63 -14.16 -6.40
C ASN A 91 -21.84 -13.58 -7.60
N MET A 92 -21.35 -12.36 -7.44
CA MET A 92 -20.64 -11.62 -8.49
C MET A 92 -19.25 -11.24 -8.02
N VAL A 93 -18.29 -11.25 -8.95
CA VAL A 93 -16.97 -10.69 -8.72
C VAL A 93 -16.82 -9.48 -9.62
N TYR A 94 -16.60 -8.33 -8.99
CA TYR A 94 -16.41 -7.05 -9.66
C TYR A 94 -14.93 -6.78 -9.85
N GLY A 95 -14.58 -6.21 -11.00
CA GLY A 95 -13.23 -5.76 -11.33
C GLY A 95 -13.28 -4.33 -11.85
N LEU A 96 -12.33 -3.50 -11.44
CA LEU A 96 -12.20 -2.11 -11.84
C LEU A 96 -10.84 -1.88 -12.48
N GLY A 97 -10.86 -1.39 -13.73
CA GLY A 97 -9.67 -0.93 -14.46
C GLY A 97 -9.58 0.60 -14.44
N PHE A 98 -8.55 1.13 -13.79
CA PHE A 98 -8.34 2.56 -13.60
C PHE A 98 -7.40 3.16 -14.66
N SER A 99 -7.60 4.44 -14.98
CA SER A 99 -6.68 5.17 -15.88
C SER A 99 -5.38 5.55 -15.18
N ARG A 100 -5.46 5.94 -13.90
CA ARG A 100 -4.34 6.34 -13.03
C ARG A 100 -4.17 5.35 -11.88
N GLU A 101 -2.93 5.19 -11.39
CA GLU A 101 -2.67 4.38 -10.20
C GLU A 101 -3.18 5.07 -8.92
N ASP A 102 -3.09 6.41 -8.86
CA ASP A 102 -3.58 7.19 -7.71
C ASP A 102 -5.08 6.91 -7.44
N ASP A 103 -5.91 6.94 -8.48
CA ASP A 103 -7.36 6.67 -8.37
C ASP A 103 -7.65 5.27 -7.81
N LEU A 104 -6.81 4.28 -8.13
CA LEU A 104 -6.93 2.93 -7.57
C LEU A 104 -6.58 2.92 -6.08
N ASN A 105 -5.49 3.60 -5.71
CA ASN A 105 -5.04 3.64 -4.32
C ASN A 105 -6.07 4.36 -3.44
N ASP A 106 -6.58 5.51 -3.88
CA ASP A 106 -7.64 6.26 -3.20
C ASP A 106 -8.91 5.42 -3.02
N PHE A 107 -9.30 4.70 -4.07
CA PHE A 107 -10.45 3.80 -4.01
C PHE A 107 -10.22 2.65 -3.03
N GLN A 108 -9.04 2.05 -3.03
CA GLN A 108 -8.67 0.96 -2.13
C GLN A 108 -8.67 1.40 -0.66
N GLU A 109 -8.09 2.56 -0.37
CA GLU A 109 -8.07 3.15 0.98
C GLU A 109 -9.50 3.46 1.46
N LYS A 110 -10.31 4.09 0.61
CA LYS A 110 -11.72 4.35 0.94
C LYS A 110 -12.50 3.07 1.19
N PHE A 111 -12.26 2.03 0.40
CA PHE A 111 -12.89 0.73 0.61
C PHE A 111 -12.54 0.15 1.98
N ALA A 112 -11.26 0.20 2.37
CA ALA A 112 -10.80 -0.27 3.68
C ALA A 112 -11.45 0.53 4.83
N HIS A 113 -11.56 1.85 4.70
CA HIS A 113 -12.23 2.70 5.68
C HIS A 113 -13.74 2.40 5.76
N VAL A 114 -14.42 2.24 4.63
CA VAL A 114 -15.86 1.91 4.63
C VAL A 114 -16.11 0.53 5.25
N LYS A 115 -15.21 -0.43 5.04
CA LYS A 115 -15.28 -1.75 5.69
C LYS A 115 -15.20 -1.67 7.22
N SER A 116 -14.34 -0.81 7.78
CA SER A 116 -14.23 -0.65 9.23
C SER A 116 -15.47 0.00 9.82
N LEU A 117 -16.03 1.03 9.16
CA LEU A 117 -17.30 1.64 9.56
C LEU A 117 -18.47 0.65 9.51
N SER A 118 -18.42 -0.29 8.56
CA SER A 118 -19.43 -1.34 8.43
C SER A 118 -19.35 -2.42 9.52
N GLN A 119 -18.26 -2.49 10.32
CA GLN A 119 -18.19 -3.39 11.48
C GLN A 119 -19.05 -2.88 12.64
N GLY A 120 -18.96 -1.59 12.96
CA GLY A 120 -19.72 -0.97 14.06
C GLY A 120 -21.23 -0.90 13.79
N ALA A 121 -21.64 -0.65 12.54
CA ALA A 121 -23.07 -0.60 12.19
C ALA A 121 -23.83 -1.95 12.33
N SER A 122 -23.10 -3.06 12.52
CA SER A 122 -23.65 -4.38 12.81
C SER A 122 -23.74 -4.71 14.30
N SER A 123 -22.97 -4.05 15.17
CA SER A 123 -23.05 -4.28 16.63
C SER A 123 -24.21 -3.54 17.28
N ASP A 124 -24.62 -2.39 16.74
CA ASP A 124 -25.70 -1.56 17.32
C ASP A 124 -27.12 -2.13 17.09
N ARG A 125 -27.26 -3.29 16.41
CA ARG A 125 -28.56 -3.90 16.09
C ARG A 125 -29.05 -4.94 17.09
N GLU A 126 -28.23 -5.37 18.05
CA GLU A 126 -28.63 -6.41 19.03
C GLU A 126 -29.28 -5.85 20.31
N ASP A 127 -29.23 -4.53 20.57
CA ASP A 127 -29.74 -3.94 21.82
C ASP A 127 -31.15 -3.33 21.76
N ASP A 128 -31.79 -3.22 20.58
CA ASP A 128 -33.06 -2.45 20.42
C ASP A 128 -34.28 -3.31 20.04
N ALA A 129 -34.18 -4.63 20.17
CA ALA A 129 -35.28 -5.57 19.87
C ALA A 129 -35.79 -6.30 21.12
N SER A 130 -36.05 -5.58 22.22
CA SER A 130 -36.80 -6.14 23.35
C SER A 130 -37.47 -5.07 24.22
N SER A 131 -38.45 -4.37 23.66
CA SER A 131 -39.49 -3.70 24.44
C SER A 131 -40.72 -3.44 23.59
N GLU A 132 -41.63 -4.41 23.53
CA GLU A 132 -43.08 -4.13 23.55
C GLU A 132 -43.91 -5.42 23.75
N VAL A 133 -44.96 -5.27 24.57
CA VAL A 133 -46.13 -6.14 24.80
C VAL A 133 -46.07 -7.17 25.95
N GLY A 134 -46.65 -6.78 27.10
CA GLY A 134 -47.96 -7.30 27.53
C GLY A 134 -48.02 -8.53 28.47
N HIS A 135 -48.37 -8.23 29.72
CA HIS A 135 -48.90 -9.10 30.79
C HIS A 135 -49.93 -10.19 30.38
N GLU A 136 -49.84 -11.43 30.91
CA GLU A 136 -50.63 -11.98 32.05
C GLU A 136 -50.48 -13.52 32.25
N SER A 137 -50.02 -13.91 33.46
CA SER A 137 -50.51 -14.99 34.35
C SER A 137 -50.84 -16.42 33.83
N GLN A 138 -50.05 -17.44 34.22
CA GLN A 138 -50.28 -18.33 35.40
C GLN A 138 -49.63 -19.74 35.30
N GLN A 139 -49.13 -20.18 36.46
CA GLN A 139 -48.86 -21.55 36.95
C GLN A 139 -47.52 -22.27 36.62
N SER A 140 -46.60 -22.10 37.58
CA SER A 140 -45.97 -23.16 38.39
C SER A 140 -45.65 -24.50 37.75
N HIS A 141 -44.37 -24.80 37.57
CA HIS A 141 -43.73 -25.97 38.20
C HIS A 141 -42.22 -25.70 38.37
N ARG A 142 -41.80 -25.63 39.63
CA ARG A 142 -40.42 -25.63 40.08
C ARG A 142 -39.84 -27.04 39.91
N SER A 143 -38.74 -27.17 39.17
CA SER A 143 -37.76 -28.22 39.46
C SER A 143 -36.37 -27.78 39.00
N LEU A 144 -35.49 -27.62 39.98
CA LEU A 144 -34.05 -27.48 39.81
C LEU A 144 -33.50 -28.78 39.22
N ASN A 145 -32.53 -28.69 38.31
CA ASN A 145 -31.42 -29.62 38.24
C ASN A 145 -30.22 -28.96 37.53
N ALA A 146 -29.15 -28.83 38.29
CA ALA A 146 -27.82 -28.57 37.81
C ALA A 146 -27.31 -29.74 36.96
N SER A 147 -26.48 -29.45 35.96
CA SER A 147 -25.60 -30.46 35.37
C SER A 147 -24.33 -29.78 34.88
N VAL A 148 -23.22 -30.14 35.53
CA VAL A 148 -21.85 -29.80 35.18
C VAL A 148 -21.27 -30.96 34.36
N THR A 149 -20.52 -30.59 33.32
CA THR A 149 -19.49 -31.32 32.55
C THR A 149 -19.86 -32.54 31.68
N GLY A 150 -19.35 -32.51 30.44
CA GLY A 150 -19.06 -33.73 29.68
C GLY A 150 -18.80 -33.56 28.18
N LEU A 151 -17.53 -33.33 27.82
CA LEU A 151 -16.81 -33.93 26.68
C LEU A 151 -17.31 -33.68 25.24
N VAL A 152 -16.47 -32.99 24.43
CA VAL A 152 -16.37 -33.28 23.00
C VAL A 152 -15.07 -34.04 22.76
N SER A 153 -15.22 -35.34 22.51
CA SER A 153 -14.24 -36.16 21.83
C SER A 153 -14.31 -35.90 20.33
N THR A 154 -13.13 -35.86 19.75
CA THR A 154 -12.79 -36.04 18.35
C THR A 154 -13.61 -37.12 17.64
N SER A 155 -14.22 -36.80 16.51
CA SER A 155 -14.28 -37.73 15.38
C SER A 155 -14.39 -36.97 14.04
N SER A 156 -13.52 -37.40 13.16
CA SER A 156 -13.33 -37.08 11.75
C SER A 156 -14.55 -37.38 10.87
N ASN A 157 -14.76 -36.56 9.83
CA ASN A 157 -15.02 -37.04 8.47
C ASN A 157 -14.93 -35.91 7.42
N GLU A 158 -13.90 -36.00 6.60
CA GLU A 158 -13.81 -35.46 5.24
C GLU A 158 -14.68 -36.25 4.26
N PRO A 159 -15.13 -35.65 3.14
CA PRO A 159 -15.42 -36.35 1.89
C PRO A 159 -14.26 -36.21 0.89
N GLY A 160 -13.83 -37.35 0.33
CA GLY A 160 -12.58 -37.46 -0.43
C GLY A 160 -12.67 -37.37 -1.96
N LEU A 161 -11.49 -37.56 -2.56
CA LEU A 161 -11.23 -37.83 -3.98
C LEU A 161 -10.25 -39.01 -4.11
N PRO A 162 -10.21 -39.71 -5.27
CA PRO A 162 -10.01 -41.16 -5.36
C PRO A 162 -8.54 -41.62 -5.49
N PRO A 163 -8.28 -42.95 -5.41
CA PRO A 163 -6.97 -43.50 -5.08
C PRO A 163 -6.21 -44.05 -6.30
N ASN A 164 -4.89 -44.16 -6.16
CA ASN A 164 -4.16 -45.28 -6.76
C ASN A 164 -2.94 -45.66 -5.88
N PRO A 165 -2.64 -46.96 -5.69
CA PRO A 165 -1.74 -47.44 -4.66
C PRO A 165 -0.34 -47.74 -5.21
N ASN A 166 0.68 -47.55 -4.38
CA ASN A 166 1.53 -48.65 -3.93
C ASN A 166 2.57 -48.13 -2.92
N LEU A 167 2.43 -48.63 -1.70
CA LEU A 167 3.36 -48.53 -0.59
C LEU A 167 4.03 -49.90 -0.46
N VAL A 168 5.35 -49.94 -0.38
CA VAL A 168 6.06 -50.96 0.41
C VAL A 168 7.30 -50.32 1.04
N SER A 169 7.26 -50.23 2.38
CA SER A 169 8.29 -50.49 3.41
C SER A 169 9.68 -49.82 3.28
N GLN A 170 10.41 -49.40 4.33
CA GLN A 170 10.41 -49.76 5.74
C GLN A 170 11.27 -48.76 6.55
N ARG A 171 10.88 -48.59 7.82
CA ARG A 171 11.59 -48.20 9.06
C ARG A 171 13.13 -47.93 9.07
N SER A 172 13.46 -46.77 9.68
CA SER A 172 14.56 -46.38 10.61
C SER A 172 16.00 -46.93 10.44
N VAL A 173 17.00 -46.04 10.32
CA VAL A 173 18.06 -45.67 11.31
C VAL A 173 19.11 -44.73 10.67
N SER A 174 19.72 -43.83 11.47
CA SER A 174 20.96 -43.05 11.17
C SER A 174 22.14 -43.99 10.77
N PRO A 175 23.29 -43.59 10.15
CA PRO A 175 24.03 -42.30 10.30
C PRO A 175 24.83 -41.77 9.06
N GLY A 176 25.45 -40.59 9.19
CA GLY A 176 26.85 -40.33 8.78
C GLY A 176 27.25 -40.04 7.31
N GLN A 177 27.83 -38.84 7.14
CA GLN A 177 28.94 -38.44 6.24
C GLN A 177 28.79 -38.34 4.70
N SER A 178 29.47 -37.30 4.19
CA SER A 178 29.87 -36.98 2.79
C SER A 178 28.75 -36.49 1.86
N SER A 179 28.91 -35.55 0.94
CA SER A 179 30.06 -34.77 0.45
C SER A 179 29.50 -33.50 -0.22
N VAL A 180 30.30 -32.42 -0.20
CA VAL A 180 30.02 -31.11 -0.79
C VAL A 180 30.20 -31.13 -2.31
N SER A 181 29.33 -30.44 -3.04
CA SER A 181 29.55 -30.02 -4.43
C SER A 181 28.85 -28.69 -4.69
N SER A 182 29.62 -27.62 -4.53
CA SER A 182 29.23 -26.23 -4.77
C SER A 182 29.20 -25.92 -6.26
N SER A 183 28.15 -25.25 -6.74
CA SER A 183 28.09 -24.67 -8.09
C SER A 183 28.26 -23.15 -8.03
N ASN A 184 29.01 -22.66 -9.02
CA ASN A 184 29.74 -21.40 -9.08
C ASN A 184 28.86 -20.16 -9.29
N SER A 185 29.28 -19.07 -8.64
CA SER A 185 28.87 -17.70 -8.91
C SER A 185 30.15 -16.84 -9.05
N PRO A 186 30.40 -16.10 -10.15
CA PRO A 186 31.61 -15.30 -10.28
C PRO A 186 31.40 -13.86 -9.78
N ARG A 187 32.28 -13.46 -8.87
CA ARG A 187 32.49 -12.09 -8.37
C ARG A 187 33.74 -11.50 -9.05
N PRO A 188 33.79 -10.21 -9.42
CA PRO A 188 35.02 -9.59 -9.92
C PRO A 188 35.84 -8.97 -8.77
N THR A 189 37.15 -9.16 -8.82
CA THR A 189 38.14 -8.41 -8.04
C THR A 189 39.18 -7.83 -8.99
N GLN A 190 39.49 -6.55 -8.78
CA GLN A 190 40.48 -5.75 -9.49
C GLN A 190 41.90 -6.09 -9.04
N SER A 191 42.86 -6.03 -9.97
CA SER A 191 44.22 -5.53 -9.70
C SER A 191 44.98 -5.24 -11.01
N ILE A 192 45.77 -4.17 -10.94
CA ILE A 192 46.61 -3.57 -11.99
C ILE A 192 48.01 -4.24 -11.96
N THR A 193 48.69 -4.39 -13.11
CA THR A 193 50.11 -3.99 -13.39
C THR A 193 50.65 -4.55 -14.72
N SER A 194 51.06 -3.61 -15.58
CA SER A 194 52.15 -3.51 -16.58
C SER A 194 53.01 -4.72 -17.01
N GLN A 195 53.13 -4.97 -18.33
CA GLN A 195 54.35 -4.86 -19.19
C GLN A 195 54.36 -5.82 -20.41
N SER A 196 54.61 -5.21 -21.59
CA SER A 196 55.32 -5.61 -22.82
C SER A 196 55.60 -7.09 -23.16
N GLN A 197 55.13 -7.55 -24.34
CA GLN A 197 55.97 -7.90 -25.51
C GLN A 197 55.13 -8.43 -26.69
N ALA A 198 55.57 -8.09 -27.90
CA ALA A 198 54.93 -8.39 -29.18
C ALA A 198 55.45 -9.72 -29.76
N VAL A 199 54.54 -10.55 -30.29
CA VAL A 199 54.82 -11.46 -31.43
C VAL A 199 53.52 -11.76 -32.19
N THR A 200 53.54 -11.56 -33.51
CA THR A 200 52.59 -12.09 -34.52
C THR A 200 53.36 -13.09 -35.41
N PRO A 201 52.77 -13.92 -36.31
CA PRO A 201 51.37 -13.98 -36.78
C PRO A 201 50.80 -15.41 -37.03
N VAL A 202 49.57 -15.44 -37.58
CA VAL A 202 48.89 -16.50 -38.38
C VAL A 202 48.19 -17.63 -37.60
N ILE A 203 46.85 -17.61 -37.61
CA ILE A 203 45.98 -18.52 -38.39
C ILE A 203 44.58 -17.89 -38.44
N ALA A 204 44.08 -17.67 -39.65
CA ALA A 204 42.73 -17.24 -39.94
C ALA A 204 41.76 -18.43 -39.86
N LEU A 205 40.59 -18.26 -39.23
CA LEU A 205 39.35 -18.96 -39.58
C LEU A 205 38.12 -18.30 -38.90
N HIS A 206 37.43 -17.49 -39.71
CA HIS A 206 35.99 -17.22 -39.79
C HIS A 206 35.08 -17.35 -38.55
N GLY A 207 34.49 -16.21 -38.16
CA GLY A 207 33.25 -16.11 -37.40
C GLY A 207 33.01 -14.68 -36.96
N ASN A 208 32.02 -14.00 -37.54
CA ASN A 208 31.67 -12.59 -37.33
C ASN A 208 31.81 -12.09 -35.88
N THR A 209 32.95 -11.48 -35.55
CA THR A 209 32.98 -10.47 -34.48
C THR A 209 32.48 -9.19 -35.12
N THR A 210 31.19 -8.92 -35.00
CA THR A 210 30.64 -7.58 -35.15
C THR A 210 31.49 -6.66 -34.27
N GLN A 211 32.41 -5.90 -34.85
CA GLN A 211 33.10 -4.83 -34.16
C GLN A 211 32.05 -3.77 -33.84
N MET A 212 31.37 -3.98 -32.72
CA MET A 212 30.47 -3.03 -32.10
C MET A 212 31.30 -1.76 -31.90
N SER A 213 30.93 -0.67 -32.56
CA SER A 213 31.71 0.57 -32.51
C SER A 213 31.86 1.01 -31.05
N GLU A 214 32.97 1.66 -30.70
CA GLU A 214 33.23 2.12 -29.34
C GLU A 214 32.04 2.93 -28.76
N SER A 215 31.36 3.70 -29.61
CA SER A 215 30.10 4.39 -29.30
C SER A 215 28.95 3.47 -28.93
N GLN A 216 28.80 2.32 -29.60
CA GLN A 216 27.75 1.35 -29.34
C GLN A 216 28.03 0.56 -28.04
N LEU A 217 29.30 0.25 -27.74
CA LEU A 217 29.69 -0.31 -26.44
C LEU A 217 29.45 0.66 -25.28
N GLN A 218 29.61 1.97 -25.51
CA GLN A 218 29.36 2.99 -24.51
C GLN A 218 27.85 3.11 -24.19
N VAL A 219 27.00 3.03 -25.21
CA VAL A 219 25.52 3.00 -25.05
C VAL A 219 25.07 1.71 -24.34
N GLU A 220 25.60 0.55 -24.74
CA GLU A 220 25.29 -0.74 -24.11
C GLU A 220 25.72 -0.75 -22.62
N ASN A 221 26.92 -0.23 -22.30
CA ASN A 221 27.37 -0.08 -20.92
C ASN A 221 26.50 0.87 -20.12
N GLY A 222 26.04 1.98 -20.71
CA GLY A 222 25.07 2.89 -20.10
C GLY A 222 23.78 2.16 -19.75
N ARG A 223 23.23 1.40 -20.70
CA ARG A 223 22.00 0.60 -20.52
C ARG A 223 22.17 -0.46 -19.43
N LEU A 224 23.31 -1.14 -19.38
CA LEU A 224 23.61 -2.14 -18.34
C LEU A 224 23.76 -1.50 -16.96
N ARG A 225 24.38 -0.32 -16.87
CA ARG A 225 24.46 0.44 -15.60
C ARG A 225 23.08 0.84 -15.10
N GLU A 226 22.20 1.31 -15.98
CA GLU A 226 20.83 1.63 -15.59
C GLU A 226 20.03 0.38 -15.20
N ALA A 227 20.19 -0.74 -15.92
CA ALA A 227 19.54 -2.00 -15.56
C ALA A 227 20.01 -2.50 -14.19
N LEU A 228 21.31 -2.40 -13.90
CA LEU A 228 21.88 -2.75 -12.61
C LEU A 228 21.34 -1.83 -11.50
N ALA A 229 21.27 -0.51 -11.73
CA ALA A 229 20.70 0.43 -10.78
C ALA A 229 19.22 0.11 -10.47
N ARG A 230 18.42 -0.22 -11.50
CA ARG A 230 17.02 -0.68 -11.32
C ARG A 230 16.94 -1.99 -10.54
N SER A 231 17.85 -2.94 -10.80
CA SER A 231 17.91 -4.20 -10.07
C SER A 231 18.28 -4.01 -8.59
N CYS A 232 19.22 -3.11 -8.28
CA CYS A 232 19.55 -2.75 -6.90
C CYS A 232 18.36 -2.11 -6.18
N ALA A 233 17.64 -1.19 -6.83
CA ALA A 233 16.44 -0.59 -6.25
C ALA A 233 15.34 -1.63 -5.96
N HIS A 234 15.17 -2.62 -6.83
CA HIS A 234 14.25 -3.74 -6.57
C HIS A 234 14.71 -4.61 -5.40
N ALA A 235 16.01 -4.92 -5.30
CA ALA A 235 16.56 -5.67 -4.18
C ALA A 235 16.31 -4.97 -2.84
N ASP A 236 16.47 -3.64 -2.79
CA ASP A 236 16.17 -2.83 -1.60
C ASP A 236 14.68 -2.84 -1.25
N LYS A 237 13.80 -2.74 -2.27
CA LYS A 237 12.35 -2.85 -2.07
C LYS A 237 11.96 -4.20 -1.47
N TRP A 238 12.53 -5.29 -1.97
CA TRP A 238 12.24 -6.64 -1.48
C TRP A 238 12.77 -6.83 -0.06
N ARG A 239 13.98 -6.32 0.21
CA ARG A 239 14.56 -6.31 1.55
C ARG A 239 13.67 -5.58 2.56
N ASN A 240 13.14 -4.41 2.18
CA ASN A 240 12.22 -3.65 3.01
C ASN A 240 10.89 -4.37 3.24
N GLN A 241 10.34 -5.02 2.21
CA GLN A 241 9.10 -5.80 2.35
C GLN A 241 9.27 -6.98 3.30
N ILE A 242 10.41 -7.69 3.22
CA ILE A 242 10.72 -8.80 4.14
C ILE A 242 10.80 -8.28 5.58
N LYS A 243 11.50 -7.16 5.80
CA LYS A 243 11.60 -6.53 7.12
C LYS A 243 10.22 -6.15 7.70
N MET A 244 9.36 -5.56 6.86
CA MET A 244 7.98 -5.21 7.27
C MET A 244 7.17 -6.46 7.65
N LEU A 245 7.26 -7.54 6.86
CA LEU A 245 6.57 -8.79 7.14
C LEU A 245 7.10 -9.46 8.42
N GLU A 246 8.40 -9.36 8.69
CA GLU A 246 9.00 -9.83 9.95
C GLU A 246 8.48 -9.03 11.16
N GLU A 247 8.38 -7.71 11.03
CA GLU A 247 7.80 -6.84 12.07
C GLU A 247 6.31 -7.15 12.30
N GLU A 248 5.54 -7.36 11.24
CA GLU A 248 4.13 -7.75 11.32
C GLU A 248 3.96 -9.12 12.00
N LYS A 249 4.79 -10.10 11.63
CA LYS A 249 4.83 -11.41 12.29
C LYS A 249 5.14 -11.27 13.78
N GLN A 250 6.12 -10.44 14.17
CA GLN A 250 6.42 -10.21 15.58
C GLN A 250 5.25 -9.56 16.32
N LYS A 251 4.56 -8.61 15.68
CA LYS A 251 3.38 -7.97 16.27
C LYS A 251 2.26 -8.98 16.52
N LEU A 252 1.99 -9.86 15.56
CA LEU A 252 1.01 -10.95 15.70
C LEU A 252 1.40 -11.93 16.82
N LEU A 253 2.69 -12.27 16.95
CA LEU A 253 3.17 -13.14 18.04
C LEU A 253 2.95 -12.49 19.42
N ARG A 254 3.23 -11.19 19.57
CA ARG A 254 2.96 -10.46 20.82
C ARG A 254 1.47 -10.41 21.14
N ALA A 255 0.63 -10.14 20.14
CA ALA A 255 -0.83 -10.11 20.34
C ALA A 255 -1.36 -11.49 20.74
N LEU A 256 -0.80 -12.56 20.18
CA LEU A 256 -1.14 -13.94 20.55
C LEU A 256 -0.75 -14.24 22.00
N GLU A 257 0.47 -13.89 22.40
CA GLU A 257 0.97 -14.04 23.78
C GLU A 257 0.13 -13.24 24.79
N GLU A 258 -0.27 -12.02 24.41
CA GLU A 258 -1.16 -11.18 25.20
C GLU A 258 -2.56 -11.79 25.33
N SER A 259 -3.10 -12.37 24.25
CA SER A 259 -4.38 -13.09 24.28
C SER A 259 -4.32 -14.33 25.20
N HIS A 260 -3.21 -15.08 25.19
CA HIS A 260 -3.00 -16.18 26.13
C HIS A 260 -2.96 -15.70 27.57
N SER A 261 -2.18 -14.64 27.83
CA SER A 261 -2.09 -14.02 29.15
C SER A 261 -3.45 -13.51 29.64
N ASN A 262 -4.26 -12.93 28.75
CA ASN A 262 -5.61 -12.49 29.07
C ASN A 262 -6.51 -13.68 29.41
N LEU A 263 -6.51 -14.74 28.61
CA LEU A 263 -7.28 -15.95 28.90
C LEU A 263 -6.93 -16.53 30.29
N ASP A 264 -5.65 -16.55 30.65
CA ASP A 264 -5.21 -17.04 31.95
C ASP A 264 -5.66 -16.13 33.10
N ARG A 265 -5.64 -14.80 32.91
CA ARG A 265 -6.22 -13.84 33.87
C ARG A 265 -7.71 -14.08 34.06
N TRP A 266 -8.48 -14.21 32.98
CA TRP A 266 -9.92 -14.50 33.03
C TRP A 266 -10.23 -15.82 33.74
N LYS A 267 -9.45 -16.88 33.47
CA LYS A 267 -9.58 -18.17 34.17
C LYS A 267 -9.29 -18.04 35.66
N ALA A 268 -8.25 -17.29 36.03
CA ALA A 268 -7.90 -17.06 37.42
C ALA A 268 -9.00 -16.27 38.15
N GLU A 269 -9.53 -15.23 37.53
CA GLU A 269 -10.63 -14.42 38.06
C GLU A 269 -11.92 -15.25 38.22
N TYR A 270 -12.26 -16.06 37.22
CA TYR A 270 -13.40 -16.98 37.30
C TYR A 270 -13.24 -18.02 38.41
N ALA A 271 -12.04 -18.60 38.56
CA ALA A 271 -11.75 -19.54 39.65
C ALA A 271 -11.82 -18.85 41.02
N GLN A 272 -11.36 -17.60 41.13
CA GLN A 272 -11.47 -16.79 42.34
C GLN A 272 -12.94 -16.49 42.68
N ASN A 273 -13.75 -16.11 41.68
CA ASN A 273 -15.16 -15.81 41.87
C ASN A 273 -15.94 -17.06 42.33
N ASN A 274 -15.67 -18.22 41.73
CA ASN A 274 -16.25 -19.49 42.17
C ASN A 274 -15.85 -19.89 43.60
N ARG A 275 -14.62 -19.58 44.02
CA ARG A 275 -14.20 -19.78 45.43
C ARG A 275 -15.01 -18.88 46.36
N ILE A 276 -15.16 -17.60 46.01
CA ILE A 276 -15.96 -16.64 46.80
C ILE A 276 -17.42 -17.11 46.90
N ILE A 277 -18.02 -17.57 45.80
CA ILE A 277 -19.39 -18.11 45.78
C ILE A 277 -19.48 -19.35 46.70
N SER A 278 -18.52 -20.28 46.58
CA SER A 278 -18.49 -21.50 47.41
C SER A 278 -18.30 -21.19 48.91
N ASP A 279 -17.48 -20.22 49.25
CA ASP A 279 -17.27 -19.78 50.63
C ASP A 279 -18.51 -19.03 51.16
N ASN A 280 -19.21 -18.28 50.32
CA ASN A 280 -20.48 -17.64 50.66
C ASN A 280 -21.61 -18.66 50.87
N GLU A 281 -21.65 -19.74 50.09
CA GLU A 281 -22.60 -20.85 50.26
C GLU A 281 -22.31 -21.67 51.53
N ARG A 282 -21.03 -21.88 51.86
CA ARG A 282 -20.60 -22.52 53.12
C ARG A 282 -20.92 -21.66 54.34
N ASN A 283 -20.76 -20.35 54.24
CA ASN A 283 -21.10 -19.41 55.31
C ASN A 283 -22.60 -19.10 55.37
N GLY A 284 -23.35 -19.29 54.29
CA GLY A 284 -24.79 -19.04 54.19
C GLY A 284 -25.69 -20.18 54.72
N SER A 285 -25.09 -21.29 55.18
CA SER A 285 -25.81 -22.40 55.83
C SER A 285 -25.76 -22.33 57.36
N GLY A 286 -25.20 -21.26 57.92
CA GLY A 286 -25.27 -20.92 59.33
C GLY A 286 -26.30 -19.83 59.54
N ASP A 287 -27.19 -20.05 60.49
CA ASP A 287 -28.22 -19.13 61.00
C ASP A 287 -27.61 -17.77 61.41
N HIS A 288 -27.39 -16.89 60.44
CA HIS A 288 -26.92 -15.53 60.64
C HIS A 288 -27.79 -14.62 59.77
N ALA A 289 -28.80 -14.02 60.39
CA ALA A 289 -29.10 -12.64 60.07
C ALA A 289 -27.76 -11.90 60.20
N ALA A 290 -27.07 -11.67 59.07
CA ALA A 290 -25.85 -10.89 59.05
C ALA A 290 -26.21 -9.57 59.72
N ASP A 291 -25.54 -9.29 60.83
CA ASP A 291 -25.78 -8.07 61.60
C ASP A 291 -25.78 -6.90 60.60
N PRO A 292 -26.88 -6.14 60.45
CA PRO A 292 -26.93 -5.02 59.52
C PRO A 292 -25.77 -4.04 59.71
N HIS A 293 -25.14 -4.05 60.89
CA HIS A 293 -23.90 -3.34 61.17
C HIS A 293 -22.69 -3.86 60.35
N SER A 294 -22.52 -5.17 60.23
CA SER A 294 -21.43 -5.81 59.46
C SER A 294 -21.61 -5.59 57.95
N GLU A 295 -22.85 -5.63 57.45
CA GLU A 295 -23.13 -5.33 56.05
C GLU A 295 -22.94 -3.83 55.73
N MET A 296 -23.35 -2.95 56.64
CA MET A 296 -23.09 -1.50 56.55
C MET A 296 -21.57 -1.21 56.51
N GLU A 297 -20.79 -1.84 57.39
CA GLU A 297 -19.33 -1.67 57.45
C GLU A 297 -18.64 -2.19 56.18
N ARG A 298 -19.12 -3.30 55.61
CA ARG A 298 -18.65 -3.84 54.32
C ARG A 298 -18.96 -2.87 53.17
N LEU A 299 -20.18 -2.33 53.12
CA LEU A 299 -20.58 -1.36 52.11
C LEU A 299 -19.79 -0.06 52.24
N GLN A 300 -19.56 0.42 53.46
CA GLN A 300 -18.76 1.61 53.74
C GLN A 300 -17.31 1.44 53.27
N THR A 301 -16.72 0.27 53.51
CA THR A 301 -15.38 -0.08 53.03
C THR A 301 -15.33 -0.16 51.49
N LEU A 302 -16.36 -0.73 50.86
CA LEU A 302 -16.44 -0.79 49.40
C LEU A 302 -16.57 0.59 48.77
N LEU A 303 -17.40 1.47 49.37
CA LEU A 303 -17.60 2.85 48.93
C LEU A 303 -16.29 3.64 49.03
N GLN A 304 -15.57 3.52 50.16
CA GLN A 304 -14.26 4.14 50.35
C GLN A 304 -13.22 3.64 49.32
N ASN A 305 -13.22 2.35 49.00
CA ASN A 305 -12.34 1.78 47.99
C ASN A 305 -12.71 2.24 46.57
N LEU A 306 -14.01 2.35 46.27
CA LEU A 306 -14.52 2.91 45.01
C LEU A 306 -14.12 4.38 44.86
N GLU A 307 -14.30 5.18 45.91
CA GLU A 307 -13.89 6.59 45.93
C GLU A 307 -12.39 6.75 45.72
N LYS A 308 -11.57 5.94 46.39
CA LYS A 308 -10.11 5.97 46.21
C LYS A 308 -9.70 5.60 44.79
N ARG A 309 -10.35 4.59 44.20
CA ARG A 309 -10.11 4.19 42.81
C ARG A 309 -10.56 5.28 41.83
N ASN A 310 -11.69 5.93 42.11
CA ASN A 310 -12.21 7.01 41.27
C ASN A 310 -11.27 8.21 41.29
N ARG A 311 -10.79 8.62 42.47
CA ARG A 311 -9.76 9.68 42.59
C ARG A 311 -8.46 9.34 41.86
N ALA A 312 -8.01 8.09 41.94
CA ALA A 312 -6.83 7.65 41.20
C ALA A 312 -7.04 7.73 39.68
N LYS A 313 -8.22 7.33 39.20
CA LYS A 313 -8.61 7.43 37.79
C LYS A 313 -8.78 8.88 37.33
N GLU A 314 -9.36 9.75 38.14
CA GLU A 314 -9.47 11.19 37.88
C GLU A 314 -8.09 11.84 37.72
N SER A 315 -7.15 11.52 38.61
CA SER A 315 -5.76 12.02 38.51
C SER A 315 -5.03 11.47 37.27
N GLU A 316 -5.27 10.21 36.90
CA GLU A 316 -4.73 9.62 35.67
C GLU A 316 -5.27 10.34 34.42
N VAL A 317 -6.58 10.60 34.38
CA VAL A 317 -7.23 11.36 33.29
C VAL A 317 -6.68 12.78 33.21
N GLU A 318 -6.48 13.46 34.33
CA GLU A 318 -5.92 14.81 34.36
C GLU A 318 -4.48 14.82 33.81
N ASN A 319 -3.64 13.87 34.22
CA ASN A 319 -2.27 13.74 33.73
C ASN A 319 -2.23 13.42 32.22
N LEU A 320 -3.05 12.48 31.74
CA LEU A 320 -3.16 12.17 30.32
C LEU A 320 -3.65 13.38 29.51
N THR A 321 -4.59 14.15 30.05
CA THR A 321 -5.09 15.39 29.41
C THR A 321 -3.98 16.43 29.32
N ALA A 322 -3.23 16.66 30.40
CA ALA A 322 -2.08 17.56 30.40
C ALA A 322 -1.00 17.13 29.39
N ARG A 323 -0.74 15.81 29.30
CA ARG A 323 0.23 15.26 28.35
C ARG A 323 -0.21 15.42 26.90
N LEU A 324 -1.50 15.25 26.62
CA LEU A 324 -2.06 15.49 25.28
C LEU A 324 -1.92 16.96 24.88
N GLU A 325 -2.19 17.90 25.78
CA GLU A 325 -2.03 19.33 25.49
C GLU A 325 -0.56 19.72 25.30
N GLU A 326 0.36 19.13 26.06
CA GLU A 326 1.81 19.30 25.85
C GLU A 326 2.26 18.76 24.49
N MET A 327 1.76 17.60 24.05
CA MET A 327 2.07 17.10 22.72
C MET A 327 1.49 17.98 21.63
N ARG A 328 0.25 18.46 21.79
CA ARG A 328 -0.42 19.36 20.85
C ARG A 328 0.33 20.68 20.66
N THR A 329 0.82 21.28 21.76
CA THR A 329 1.61 22.51 21.72
C THR A 329 2.98 22.30 21.07
N LYS A 330 3.65 21.16 21.34
CA LYS A 330 4.90 20.77 20.65
C LYS A 330 4.68 20.53 19.16
N GLU A 331 3.61 19.84 18.79
CA GLU A 331 3.25 19.60 17.40
C GLU A 331 2.98 20.92 16.66
N SER A 332 2.23 21.83 17.29
CA SER A 332 1.99 23.17 16.74
C SER A 332 3.28 23.98 16.55
N SER A 333 4.23 23.93 17.49
CA SER A 333 5.49 24.67 17.37
C SER A 333 6.42 24.08 16.31
N VAL A 334 6.49 22.75 16.21
CA VAL A 334 7.22 22.06 15.14
C VAL A 334 6.60 22.38 13.78
N ASN A 335 5.27 22.31 13.65
CA ASN A 335 4.57 22.64 12.41
C ASN A 335 4.78 24.10 11.99
N HIS A 336 4.80 25.04 12.95
CA HIS A 336 5.12 26.44 12.66
C HIS A 336 6.55 26.61 12.14
N SER A 337 7.54 25.98 12.80
CA SER A 337 8.94 26.04 12.39
C SER A 337 9.20 25.37 11.04
N THR A 338 8.56 24.23 10.76
CA THR A 338 8.67 23.56 9.45
C THR A 338 8.04 24.39 8.34
N MET A 339 6.90 25.04 8.60
CA MET A 339 6.24 25.94 7.66
C MET A 339 7.11 27.17 7.34
N GLU A 340 7.77 27.77 8.35
CA GLU A 340 8.69 28.90 8.14
C GLU A 340 9.92 28.50 7.30
N LYS A 341 10.51 27.33 7.58
CA LYS A 341 11.62 26.79 6.77
C LYS A 341 11.20 26.50 5.34
N LEU A 342 9.99 25.96 5.15
CA LEU A 342 9.43 25.70 3.83
C LEU A 342 9.25 27.02 3.06
N GLN A 343 8.64 28.03 3.68
CA GLN A 343 8.43 29.34 3.08
C GLN A 343 9.75 30.00 2.65
N THR A 344 10.78 29.92 3.50
CA THR A 344 12.12 30.45 3.19
C THR A 344 12.76 29.68 2.02
N THR A 345 12.69 28.36 2.04
CA THR A 345 13.21 27.52 0.95
C THR A 345 12.47 27.76 -0.37
N GLU A 346 11.17 28.07 -0.31
CA GLU A 346 10.36 28.43 -1.48
C GLU A 346 10.69 29.82 -2.03
N SER A 347 10.98 30.81 -1.17
CA SER A 347 11.44 32.12 -1.63
C SER A 347 12.81 32.03 -2.29
N ASP A 348 13.72 31.25 -1.72
CA ASP A 348 15.06 31.03 -2.26
C ASP A 348 15.01 30.30 -3.60
N ASN A 349 14.17 29.26 -3.71
CA ASN A 349 13.93 28.58 -4.98
C ASN A 349 13.36 29.51 -6.05
N ARG A 350 12.44 30.42 -5.68
CA ARG A 350 11.92 31.43 -6.60
C ARG A 350 13.01 32.39 -7.07
N ALA A 351 13.85 32.88 -6.15
CA ALA A 351 14.97 33.75 -6.48
C ALA A 351 15.99 33.06 -7.40
N LEU A 352 16.34 31.80 -7.12
CA LEU A 352 17.25 31.01 -7.96
C LEU A 352 16.68 30.76 -9.35
N LYS A 353 15.38 30.46 -9.47
CA LYS A 353 14.72 30.31 -10.77
C LYS A 353 14.77 31.60 -11.60
N LEU A 354 14.55 32.76 -10.97
CA LEU A 354 14.68 34.05 -11.64
C LEU A 354 16.12 34.32 -12.09
N ALA A 355 17.12 34.02 -11.25
CA ALA A 355 18.52 34.17 -11.58
C ALA A 355 18.95 33.26 -12.75
N ILE A 356 18.46 32.01 -12.79
CA ILE A 356 18.69 31.09 -13.92
C ILE A 356 18.08 31.66 -15.20
N SER A 357 16.86 32.19 -15.14
CA SER A 357 16.19 32.80 -16.30
C SER A 357 16.97 34.00 -16.84
N ASP A 358 17.44 34.90 -15.97
CA ASP A 358 18.27 36.05 -16.35
C ASP A 358 19.60 35.61 -16.99
N MET A 359 20.26 34.60 -16.42
CA MET A 359 21.49 34.05 -17.00
C MET A 359 21.25 33.38 -18.36
N GLN A 360 20.14 32.66 -18.53
CA GLN A 360 19.75 32.06 -19.80
C GLN A 360 19.48 33.12 -20.88
N GLU A 361 18.85 34.23 -20.49
CA GLU A 361 18.63 35.35 -21.41
C GLU A 361 19.96 36.02 -21.81
N LYS A 362 20.83 36.30 -20.84
CA LYS A 362 22.18 36.85 -21.12
C LYS A 362 22.98 35.93 -22.04
N LEU A 363 22.95 34.62 -21.80
CA LEU A 363 23.62 33.64 -22.65
C LEU A 363 23.05 33.65 -24.07
N SER A 364 21.72 33.70 -24.21
CA SER A 364 21.05 33.75 -25.52
C SER A 364 21.40 35.01 -26.31
N ARG A 365 21.42 36.17 -25.63
CA ARG A 365 21.89 37.44 -26.22
C ARG A 365 23.34 37.33 -26.67
N GLN A 366 24.22 36.75 -25.86
CA GLN A 366 25.63 36.58 -26.22
C GLN A 366 25.83 35.64 -27.41
N VAL A 367 25.07 34.55 -27.48
CA VAL A 367 25.07 33.62 -28.62
C VAL A 367 24.62 34.33 -29.90
N ALA A 368 23.56 35.15 -29.84
CA ALA A 368 23.08 35.91 -31.00
C ALA A 368 24.14 36.91 -31.50
N ILE A 369 24.80 37.63 -30.58
CA ILE A 369 25.90 38.55 -30.92
C ILE A 369 27.06 37.78 -31.58
N ASN A 370 27.45 36.63 -31.03
CA ASN A 370 28.52 35.80 -31.57
C ASN A 370 28.18 35.24 -32.97
N GLU A 371 26.93 34.88 -33.24
CA GLU A 371 26.53 34.44 -34.57
C GLU A 371 26.52 35.59 -35.59
N ASN A 372 26.11 36.79 -35.17
CA ASN A 372 26.19 37.98 -36.01
C ASN A 372 27.65 38.32 -36.38
N THR A 373 28.56 38.35 -35.39
CA THR A 373 29.98 38.63 -35.66
C THR A 373 30.62 37.57 -36.56
N LYS A 374 30.26 36.28 -36.41
CA LYS A 374 30.66 35.23 -37.34
C LYS A 374 30.11 35.45 -38.75
N ALA A 375 28.86 35.91 -38.90
CA ALA A 375 28.27 36.21 -40.19
C ALA A 375 29.01 37.36 -40.91
N GLU A 376 29.30 38.44 -40.18
CA GLU A 376 30.11 39.56 -40.68
C GLU A 376 31.50 39.10 -41.12
N LEU A 377 32.16 38.24 -40.32
CA LEU A 377 33.47 37.68 -40.67
C LEU A 377 33.42 36.82 -41.94
N ARG A 378 32.36 36.02 -42.11
CA ARG A 378 32.13 35.22 -43.33
C ARG A 378 31.92 36.12 -44.55
N GLN A 379 31.17 37.21 -44.41
CA GLN A 379 30.95 38.19 -45.47
C GLN A 379 32.27 38.88 -45.86
N LEU A 380 33.06 39.32 -44.88
CA LEU A 380 34.37 39.93 -45.13
C LEU A 380 35.32 38.95 -45.83
N LYS A 381 35.36 37.69 -45.38
CA LYS A 381 36.12 36.62 -46.04
C LYS A 381 35.70 36.43 -47.50
N SER A 382 34.40 36.43 -47.77
CA SER A 382 33.86 36.30 -49.14
C SER A 382 34.30 37.48 -50.02
N ASN A 383 34.20 38.71 -49.52
CA ASN A 383 34.66 39.91 -50.23
C ASN A 383 36.17 39.86 -50.52
N LEU A 384 36.99 39.47 -49.54
CA LEU A 384 38.43 39.34 -49.73
C LEU A 384 38.76 38.27 -50.78
N THR A 385 38.06 37.14 -50.75
CA THR A 385 38.23 36.06 -51.74
C THR A 385 37.92 36.56 -53.16
N ARG A 386 36.87 37.38 -53.31
CA ARG A 386 36.51 38.00 -54.58
C ARG A 386 37.60 38.98 -55.06
N GLN A 387 38.08 39.86 -54.20
CA GLN A 387 39.16 40.80 -54.53
C GLN A 387 40.45 40.08 -54.95
N VAL A 388 40.82 39.00 -54.25
CA VAL A 388 41.99 38.19 -54.61
C VAL A 388 41.81 37.54 -55.99
N ALA A 389 40.62 37.04 -56.31
CA ALA A 389 40.33 36.48 -57.62
C ALA A 389 40.40 37.55 -58.74
N ASP A 390 39.87 38.74 -58.48
CA ASP A 390 39.94 39.87 -59.43
C ASP A 390 41.40 40.32 -59.65
N LEU A 391 42.21 40.43 -58.58
CA LEU A 391 43.64 40.74 -58.68
C LEU A 391 44.41 39.68 -59.48
N LYS A 392 44.12 38.40 -59.25
CA LYS A 392 44.74 37.31 -60.01
C LYS A 392 44.40 37.41 -61.50
N LYS A 393 43.14 37.72 -61.83
CA LYS A 393 42.72 37.94 -63.22
C LYS A 393 43.43 39.14 -63.86
N THR A 394 43.68 40.22 -63.10
CA THR A 394 44.47 41.36 -63.62
C THR A 394 45.94 41.00 -63.83
N ASP A 395 46.52 40.19 -62.95
CA ASP A 395 47.89 39.70 -63.07
C ASP A 395 48.07 38.78 -64.29
N ASP A 396 47.15 37.82 -64.49
CA ASP A 396 47.12 36.96 -65.66
C ASP A 396 47.08 37.79 -66.97
N LYS A 397 46.23 38.83 -67.00
CA LYS A 397 46.10 39.73 -68.16
C LYS A 397 47.34 40.59 -68.40
N LEU A 398 48.03 41.01 -67.33
CA LEU A 398 49.33 41.68 -67.43
C LEU A 398 50.38 40.74 -68.03
N GLY A 399 50.40 39.47 -67.60
CA GLY A 399 51.27 38.42 -68.13
C GLY A 399 51.04 38.16 -69.62
N GLU A 400 49.78 38.10 -70.08
CA GLU A 400 49.46 37.97 -71.51
C GLU A 400 49.99 39.14 -72.35
N LEU A 401 49.91 40.38 -71.85
CA LEU A 401 50.45 41.56 -72.53
C LEU A 401 51.98 41.59 -72.59
N LEU A 402 52.66 41.09 -71.54
CA LEU A 402 54.13 41.00 -71.49
C LEU A 402 54.69 39.87 -72.37
N THR A 403 53.96 38.79 -72.55
CA THR A 403 54.37 37.63 -73.37
C THR A 403 54.04 37.78 -74.85
N ASN A 404 53.10 38.66 -75.21
CA ASN A 404 52.81 39.06 -76.58
C ASN A 404 53.21 40.52 -76.83
N PRO A 405 54.51 40.86 -76.96
CA PRO A 405 54.89 42.17 -77.47
C PRO A 405 54.42 42.25 -78.93
N SER A 406 53.43 43.09 -79.20
CA SER A 406 53.04 43.39 -80.58
C SER A 406 54.25 43.97 -81.31
N THR A 407 54.41 43.47 -82.54
CA THR A 407 55.37 43.85 -83.58
C THR A 407 55.24 45.32 -83.96
#